data_AF-A0A4V2XX81-F1
#
_entry.id   AF-A0A4V2XX81-F1
#
_cell.length_a   1.000
_cell.length_b   1.000
_cell.length_c   1.000
_cell.angle_alpha   90.00
_cell.angle_beta   90.00
_cell.angle_gamma   90.00
#
_symmetry.space_group_name_H-M   'P 1'
#
loop_
_entity.id
_entity.type
_entity.pdbx_description
1 polymer ?
#
loop_
_entity_poly.entity_id
_entity_poly.type
_entity_poly.pdbx_seq_one_letter_code
_entity_poly.pdbx_strand_id
1 'polypeptide(L)'
;MTRPVAVIDIDGVLANVEHRLHHLDRSPKDWAGFFAAMGDDQPFPEGIELVTLLAHEHEVQYLSGRPERTRAVTQAWLAAHGAPRGTITLRPDDDRRPARLFKVGVLRRLAEHRDVAMLVDDDPAVCTAARSAGFTVYEVEWSRPDPTLFSAQEADGRT
;
A
#
# COMPACT_ATOMS: atom_id res chain seq x y z
N MET A 1 -11.59 4.42 25.02
CA MET A 1 -10.47 3.72 24.37
C MET A 1 -10.48 4.08 22.90
N THR A 2 -9.34 4.42 22.31
CA THR A 2 -9.22 4.66 20.86
C THR A 2 -9.46 3.35 20.11
N ARG A 3 -10.15 3.40 18.96
CA ARG A 3 -10.36 2.19 18.14
C ARG A 3 -9.00 1.68 17.64
N PRO A 4 -8.80 0.35 17.57
CA PRO A 4 -7.62 -0.22 16.94
C PRO A 4 -7.51 0.21 15.47
N VAL A 5 -6.30 0.20 14.93
CA VAL A 5 -6.01 0.67 13.57
C VAL A 5 -5.87 -0.53 12.64
N ALA A 6 -6.60 -0.52 11.54
CA ALA A 6 -6.38 -1.40 10.40
C ALA A 6 -5.52 -0.66 9.37
N VAL A 7 -4.34 -1.20 9.09
CA VAL A 7 -3.38 -0.63 8.15
C VAL A 7 -3.56 -1.31 6.79
N ILE A 8 -3.82 -0.54 5.74
CA ILE A 8 -4.26 -1.05 4.44
C ILE A 8 -3.31 -0.54 3.36
N ASP A 9 -2.67 -1.44 2.62
CA ASP A 9 -1.96 -1.04 1.40
C ASP A 9 -2.95 -0.58 0.31
N ILE A 10 -2.43 0.13 -0.69
CA ILE A 10 -3.22 0.65 -1.81
C ILE A 10 -2.95 -0.15 -3.08
N ASP A 11 -1.69 -0.20 -3.55
CA ASP A 11 -1.35 -0.87 -4.80
C ASP A 11 -1.44 -2.39 -4.57
N GLY A 12 -2.12 -3.13 -5.44
CA GLY A 12 -2.34 -4.57 -5.27
C GLY A 12 -3.46 -4.93 -4.29
N VAL A 13 -3.71 -4.12 -3.26
CA VAL A 13 -4.83 -4.36 -2.32
C VAL A 13 -6.12 -3.69 -2.78
N LEU A 14 -6.09 -2.37 -2.99
CA LEU A 14 -7.26 -1.58 -3.40
C LEU A 14 -7.23 -1.25 -4.89
N ALA A 15 -6.05 -1.00 -5.44
CA ALA A 15 -5.82 -0.52 -6.79
C ALA A 15 -5.13 -1.59 -7.63
N ASN A 16 -5.74 -1.96 -8.76
CA ASN A 16 -5.09 -2.78 -9.78
C ASN A 16 -4.13 -1.91 -10.60
N VAL A 17 -2.84 -2.23 -10.48
CA VAL A 17 -1.74 -1.51 -11.13
C VAL A 17 -1.27 -2.16 -12.43
N GLU A 18 -1.85 -3.29 -12.85
CA GLU A 18 -1.42 -4.09 -14.00
C GLU A 18 -1.24 -3.26 -15.27
N HIS A 19 -2.17 -2.34 -15.53
CA HIS A 19 -2.17 -1.53 -16.76
C HIS A 19 -0.92 -0.66 -16.89
N ARG A 20 -0.29 -0.27 -15.78
CA ARG A 20 0.90 0.59 -15.75
C ARG A 20 2.21 -0.17 -15.54
N LEU A 21 2.19 -1.49 -15.30
CA LEU A 21 3.41 -2.29 -15.09
C LEU A 21 4.38 -2.25 -16.27
N HIS A 22 3.87 -2.06 -17.49
CA HIS A 22 4.69 -1.94 -18.72
C HIS A 22 5.73 -0.81 -18.65
N HIS A 23 5.53 0.22 -17.83
CA HIS A 23 6.53 1.27 -17.60
C HIS A 23 7.80 0.75 -16.88
N LEU A 24 7.67 -0.36 -16.14
CA LEU A 24 8.74 -0.96 -15.34
C LEU A 24 9.44 -2.14 -16.05
N ASP A 25 8.90 -2.62 -17.18
CA ASP A 25 9.46 -3.74 -17.95
C ASP A 25 10.71 -3.35 -18.76
N ARG A 26 10.94 -2.04 -18.96
CA ARG A 26 12.07 -1.50 -19.74
C ARG A 26 13.24 -1.09 -18.85
N SER A 27 14.43 -1.02 -19.46
CA SER A 27 15.65 -0.48 -18.84
C SER A 27 16.12 0.78 -19.58
N PRO A 28 16.26 1.94 -18.90
CA PRO A 28 15.89 2.19 -17.51
C PRO A 28 14.36 2.16 -17.31
N LYS A 29 13.92 1.79 -16.10
CA LYS A 29 12.52 1.80 -15.68
C LYS A 29 11.94 3.22 -15.72
N ASP A 30 10.73 3.38 -16.24
CA ASP A 30 10.02 4.65 -16.34
C ASP A 30 9.10 4.89 -15.14
N TRP A 31 9.71 5.22 -14.00
CA TRP A 31 8.99 5.53 -12.77
C TRP A 31 8.06 6.75 -12.91
N ALA A 32 8.44 7.72 -13.75
CA ALA A 32 7.62 8.91 -13.97
C ALA A 32 6.31 8.55 -14.67
N GLY A 33 6.37 7.75 -15.75
CA GLY A 33 5.19 7.22 -16.43
C GLY A 33 4.35 6.32 -15.53
N PHE A 34 4.99 5.42 -14.78
CA PHE A 34 4.30 4.53 -13.83
C PHE A 34 3.44 5.30 -12.81
N PHE A 35 3.96 6.39 -12.23
CA PHE A 35 3.17 7.19 -11.27
C PHE A 35 2.23 8.17 -11.95
N ALA A 36 2.52 8.64 -13.17
CA ALA A 36 1.61 9.50 -13.90
C ALA A 36 0.29 8.79 -14.25
N ALA A 37 0.34 7.47 -14.46
CA ALA A 37 -0.82 6.65 -14.83
C ALA A 37 -1.69 6.17 -13.64
N MET A 38 -1.29 6.42 -12.38
CA MET A 38 -1.97 5.86 -11.20
C MET A 38 -3.41 6.36 -10.98
N GLY A 39 -3.78 7.48 -11.61
CA GLY A 39 -5.14 8.01 -11.54
C GLY A 39 -6.17 7.13 -12.26
N ASP A 40 -5.71 6.26 -13.17
CA ASP A 40 -6.54 5.39 -13.99
C ASP A 40 -6.62 3.95 -13.45
N ASP A 41 -6.00 3.68 -12.29
CA ASP A 41 -6.03 2.36 -11.65
C ASP A 41 -7.48 1.92 -11.43
N GLN A 42 -7.83 0.71 -11.89
CA GLN A 42 -9.14 0.13 -11.58
C GLN A 42 -9.15 -0.38 -10.14
N PRO A 43 -10.25 -0.19 -9.37
CA PRO A 43 -10.30 -0.71 -8.00
C PRO A 43 -10.48 -2.23 -8.02
N PHE A 44 -9.93 -2.92 -7.01
CA PHE A 44 -10.37 -4.26 -6.64
C PHE A 44 -11.64 -4.15 -5.78
N PRO A 45 -12.81 -4.60 -6.25
CA PRO A 45 -14.05 -4.52 -5.48
C PRO A 45 -13.94 -5.20 -4.11
N GLU A 46 -13.26 -6.34 -4.04
CA GLU A 46 -12.99 -7.10 -2.82
C GLU A 46 -12.20 -6.28 -1.80
N GLY A 47 -11.20 -5.54 -2.27
CA GLY A 47 -10.40 -4.65 -1.42
C GLY A 47 -11.22 -3.48 -0.86
N ILE A 48 -12.06 -2.86 -1.70
CA ILE A 48 -12.96 -1.77 -1.27
C ILE A 48 -14.00 -2.27 -0.27
N GLU A 49 -14.58 -3.45 -0.49
CA GLU A 49 -15.51 -4.09 0.44
C GLU A 49 -14.82 -4.41 1.78
N LEU A 50 -13.63 -5.01 1.74
CA LEU A 50 -12.87 -5.34 2.95
C LEU A 50 -12.57 -4.09 3.78
N VAL A 51 -12.04 -3.03 3.19
CA VAL A 51 -11.74 -1.80 3.96
C VAL A 51 -13.00 -1.14 4.49
N THR A 52 -14.12 -1.23 3.77
CA THR A 52 -15.42 -0.74 4.23
C THR A 52 -15.89 -1.50 5.47
N LEU A 53 -15.79 -2.84 5.46
CA LEU A 53 -16.10 -3.68 6.61
C LEU A 53 -15.19 -3.34 7.80
N LEU A 54 -13.88 -3.26 7.58
CA LEU A 54 -12.91 -2.93 8.63
C LEU A 54 -13.17 -1.55 9.24
N ALA A 55 -13.61 -0.57 8.44
CA ALA A 55 -13.91 0.79 8.90
C ALA A 55 -15.10 0.88 9.88
N HIS A 56 -15.91 -0.17 10.05
CA HIS A 56 -16.95 -0.22 11.08
C HIS A 56 -16.38 -0.43 12.49
N GLU A 57 -15.27 -1.15 12.61
CA GLU A 57 -14.67 -1.52 13.92
C GLU A 57 -13.30 -0.87 14.16
N HIS A 58 -12.57 -0.53 13.09
CA HIS A 58 -11.22 0.01 13.12
C HIS A 58 -11.12 1.45 12.59
N GLU A 59 -10.14 2.21 13.06
CA GLU A 59 -9.66 3.37 12.31
C GLU A 59 -8.83 2.90 11.11
N VAL A 60 -9.07 3.48 9.94
CA VAL A 60 -8.33 3.10 8.72
C VAL A 60 -7.08 3.97 8.57
N GLN A 61 -5.94 3.31 8.35
CA GLN A 61 -4.71 3.95 7.91
C GLN A 61 -4.23 3.33 6.60
N TYR A 62 -4.24 4.11 5.53
CA TYR A 62 -3.62 3.71 4.28
C TYR A 62 -2.10 3.84 4.38
N LEU A 63 -1.38 2.80 3.97
CA LEU A 63 0.08 2.76 3.97
C LEU A 63 0.58 2.24 2.63
N SER A 64 1.10 3.13 1.78
CA SER A 64 1.50 2.76 0.42
C SER A 64 2.95 3.11 0.12
N GLY A 65 3.57 2.31 -0.74
CA GLY A 65 4.86 2.61 -1.34
C GLY A 65 4.83 3.79 -2.32
N ARG A 66 3.64 4.27 -2.74
CA ARG A 66 3.49 5.48 -3.57
C ARG A 66 4.28 6.65 -2.96
N PRO A 67 4.95 7.49 -3.76
CA PRO A 67 5.77 8.56 -3.24
C PRO A 67 4.91 9.76 -2.81
N GLU A 68 5.38 10.51 -1.82
CA GLU A 68 4.65 11.62 -1.17
C GLU A 68 4.14 12.67 -2.17
N ARG A 69 4.92 12.98 -3.23
CA ARG A 69 4.49 13.86 -4.33
C ARG A 69 3.18 13.44 -5.01
N THR A 70 2.73 12.20 -4.84
CA THR A 70 1.47 11.67 -5.41
C THR A 70 0.29 11.71 -4.43
N ARG A 71 0.43 12.37 -3.27
CA ARG A 71 -0.63 12.45 -2.25
C ARG A 71 -1.97 12.95 -2.80
N ALA A 72 -1.95 14.02 -3.58
CA ALA A 72 -3.18 14.63 -4.10
C ALA A 72 -3.95 13.67 -5.01
N VAL A 73 -3.27 13.00 -5.94
CA VAL A 73 -3.91 12.01 -6.84
C VAL A 73 -4.35 10.76 -6.07
N THR A 74 -3.58 10.29 -5.09
CA THR A 74 -3.97 9.16 -4.24
C THR A 74 -5.25 9.47 -3.45
N GLN A 75 -5.35 10.66 -2.87
CA GLN A 75 -6.55 11.10 -2.15
C GLN A 75 -7.77 11.19 -3.06
N ALA A 76 -7.59 11.79 -4.25
CA ALA A 76 -8.66 11.91 -5.23
C ALA A 76 -9.16 10.53 -5.70
N TRP A 77 -8.23 9.60 -5.98
CA TRP A 77 -8.55 8.24 -6.38
C TRP A 77 -9.33 7.48 -5.30
N LEU A 78 -8.86 7.48 -4.05
CA LEU A 78 -9.56 6.84 -2.92
C LEU A 78 -10.99 7.38 -2.76
N ALA A 79 -11.16 8.71 -2.85
CA ALA A 79 -12.48 9.33 -2.75
C ALA A 79 -13.39 8.98 -3.93
N ALA A 80 -12.86 8.96 -5.16
CA ALA A 80 -13.61 8.65 -6.37
C ALA A 80 -14.11 7.19 -6.38
N HIS A 81 -13.36 6.27 -5.79
CA HIS A 81 -13.70 4.84 -5.71
C HIS A 81 -14.40 4.44 -4.40
N GLY A 82 -14.82 5.41 -3.58
CA GLY A 82 -15.65 5.15 -2.40
C GLY A 82 -14.92 4.50 -1.23
N ALA A 83 -13.58 4.58 -1.20
CA ALA A 83 -12.82 4.09 -0.05
C ALA A 83 -13.16 4.92 1.22
N PRO A 84 -13.30 4.29 2.40
CA PRO A 84 -13.57 5.00 3.65
C PRO A 84 -12.54 6.10 3.98
N ARG A 85 -12.93 7.06 4.80
CA ARG A 85 -11.97 8.08 5.27
C ARG A 85 -10.91 7.43 6.16
N GLY A 86 -9.65 7.75 5.92
CA GLY A 86 -8.53 7.25 6.71
C GLY A 86 -7.32 8.17 6.65
N THR A 87 -6.36 7.95 7.54
CA THR A 87 -5.06 8.64 7.47
C THR A 87 -4.24 8.01 6.35
N ILE A 88 -3.52 8.81 5.57
CA ILE A 88 -2.71 8.30 4.46
C ILE A 88 -1.23 8.53 4.77
N THR A 89 -0.47 7.44 4.84
CA THR A 89 0.99 7.43 4.92
C THR A 89 1.54 6.97 3.58
N LEU A 90 2.23 7.87 2.89
CA LEU A 90 2.95 7.59 1.66
C LEU A 90 4.45 7.55 1.94
N ARG A 91 5.21 7.01 1.00
CA ARG A 91 6.67 6.98 1.11
C ARG A 91 7.24 8.39 0.91
N PRO A 92 8.14 8.87 1.79
CA PRO A 92 8.89 10.09 1.53
C PRO A 92 9.64 10.04 0.18
N ASP A 93 9.67 11.14 -0.57
CA ASP A 93 10.24 11.19 -1.93
C ASP A 93 11.74 10.81 -2.00
N ASP A 94 12.46 10.96 -0.88
CA ASP A 94 13.88 10.67 -0.70
C ASP A 94 14.17 9.29 -0.08
N ASP A 95 13.14 8.56 0.38
CA ASP A 95 13.31 7.23 0.93
C ASP A 95 13.48 6.20 -0.19
N ARG A 96 14.64 5.52 -0.20
CA ARG A 96 14.97 4.48 -1.18
C ARG A 96 15.11 3.09 -0.58
N ARG A 97 14.57 2.88 0.62
CA ARG A 97 14.60 1.58 1.27
C ARG A 97 13.58 0.64 0.61
N PRO A 98 13.82 -0.68 0.63
CA PRO A 98 12.83 -1.68 0.25
C PRO A 98 11.47 -1.46 0.91
N ALA A 99 10.37 -1.78 0.22
CA ALA A 99 9.01 -1.59 0.72
C ALA A 99 8.80 -2.29 2.07
N ARG A 100 9.31 -3.52 2.23
CA ARG A 100 9.25 -4.24 3.52
C ARG A 100 9.87 -3.45 4.68
N LEU A 101 10.99 -2.76 4.45
CA LEU A 101 11.68 -2.01 5.51
C LEU A 101 10.95 -0.71 5.84
N PHE A 102 10.47 -0.01 4.81
CA PHE A 102 9.66 1.20 4.98
C PHE A 102 8.37 0.90 5.73
N LYS A 103 7.56 -0.05 5.24
CA LYS A 103 6.25 -0.38 5.82
C LYS A 103 6.36 -0.91 7.26
N VAL A 104 7.30 -1.83 7.54
CA VAL A 104 7.53 -2.31 8.92
C VAL A 104 8.00 -1.19 9.84
N GLY A 105 8.81 -0.24 9.33
CA GLY A 105 9.20 0.94 10.09
C GLY A 105 8.01 1.82 10.49
N VAL A 106 7.07 2.03 9.56
CA VAL A 106 5.82 2.77 9.84
C VAL A 106 4.96 2.03 10.86
N LEU A 107 4.78 0.71 10.70
CA LEU A 107 3.99 -0.11 11.62
C LEU A 107 4.52 -0.06 13.05
N ARG A 108 5.85 -0.19 13.23
CA ARG A 108 6.48 -0.09 14.56
C ARG A 108 6.24 1.26 15.21
N ARG A 109 6.44 2.35 14.46
CA ARG A 109 6.22 3.70 14.97
C ARG A 109 4.76 3.95 15.33
N LEU A 110 3.83 3.41 14.54
CA LEU A 110 2.40 3.49 14.84
C LEU A 110 2.05 2.73 16.13
N ALA A 111 2.62 1.54 16.30
CA ALA A 111 2.42 0.67 17.46
C ALA A 111 2.95 1.24 18.78
N GLU A 112 3.84 2.24 18.75
CA GLU A 112 4.30 2.95 19.96
C GLU A 112 3.17 3.71 20.66
N HIS A 113 2.09 4.07 19.93
CA HIS A 113 1.04 4.95 20.44
C HIS A 113 -0.38 4.46 20.13
N ARG A 114 -0.54 3.48 19.24
CA ARG A 114 -1.83 2.96 18.79
C ARG A 114 -1.80 1.44 18.81
N ASP A 115 -2.97 0.83 19.03
CA ASP A 115 -3.15 -0.60 18.81
C ASP A 115 -3.31 -0.87 17.31
N VAL A 116 -2.41 -1.65 16.72
CA VAL A 116 -2.46 -2.04 15.29
C VAL A 116 -3.09 -3.42 15.20
N ALA A 117 -4.37 -3.47 14.81
CA ALA A 117 -5.13 -4.71 14.74
C ALA A 117 -4.60 -5.64 13.66
N MET A 118 -4.27 -5.09 12.49
CA MET A 118 -3.73 -5.85 11.35
C MET A 118 -3.12 -4.95 10.29
N LEU A 119 -2.24 -5.55 9.49
CA LEU A 119 -1.83 -5.09 8.17
C LEU A 119 -2.58 -5.89 7.09
N VAL A 120 -3.13 -5.21 6.10
CA VAL A 120 -3.65 -5.78 4.84
C VAL A 120 -2.69 -5.40 3.72
N ASP A 121 -2.04 -6.38 3.10
CA ASP A 121 -0.99 -6.19 2.09
C ASP A 121 -1.00 -7.35 1.10
N ASP A 122 -0.48 -7.16 -0.11
CA ASP A 122 -0.33 -8.21 -1.11
C ASP A 122 1.12 -8.61 -1.38
N ASP A 123 2.10 -7.80 -0.97
CA ASP A 123 3.52 -8.10 -1.16
C ASP A 123 3.99 -9.18 -0.16
N PRO A 124 4.36 -10.40 -0.62
CA PRO A 124 4.78 -11.47 0.27
C PRO A 124 6.00 -11.12 1.13
N ALA A 125 6.90 -10.24 0.64
CA ALA A 125 8.06 -9.80 1.41
C ALA A 125 7.67 -8.84 2.54
N VAL A 126 6.70 -7.95 2.30
CA VAL A 126 6.12 -7.10 3.34
C VAL A 126 5.38 -7.96 4.36
N CYS A 127 4.49 -8.85 3.90
CA CYS A 127 3.72 -9.76 4.74
C CYS A 127 4.62 -10.60 5.66
N THR A 128 5.68 -11.21 5.11
CA THR A 128 6.65 -12.00 5.87
C THR A 128 7.40 -11.15 6.90
N ALA A 129 7.82 -9.94 6.53
CA ALA A 129 8.54 -9.04 7.42
C ALA A 129 7.65 -8.49 8.55
N ALA A 130 6.38 -8.17 8.26
CA ALA A 130 5.42 -7.70 9.24
C ALA A 130 5.05 -8.80 10.25
N ARG A 131 4.79 -10.03 9.79
CA ARG A 131 4.59 -11.20 10.67
C ARG A 131 5.80 -11.43 11.57
N SER A 132 7.01 -11.38 11.00
CA SER A 132 8.26 -11.52 11.77
C SER A 132 8.47 -10.40 12.79
N ALA A 133 7.88 -9.22 12.57
CA ALA A 133 7.89 -8.10 13.49
C ALA A 133 6.76 -8.16 14.55
N GLY A 134 5.93 -9.20 14.54
CA GLY A 134 4.87 -9.43 15.53
C GLY A 134 3.50 -8.87 15.16
N PHE A 135 3.31 -8.41 13.91
CA PHE A 135 2.01 -7.91 13.45
C PHE A 135 1.13 -9.03 12.89
N THR A 136 -0.17 -8.94 13.17
CA THR A 136 -1.19 -9.69 12.44
C THR A 136 -1.24 -9.20 11.00
N VAL A 137 -1.25 -10.12 10.04
CA VAL A 137 -1.28 -9.81 8.61
C VAL A 137 -2.40 -10.58 7.94
N TYR A 138 -3.26 -9.86 7.23
CA TYR A 138 -4.17 -10.39 6.24
C TYR A 138 -3.52 -10.19 4.87
N GLU A 139 -3.01 -11.28 4.29
CA GLU A 139 -2.41 -11.26 2.96
C GLU A 139 -3.51 -11.54 1.94
N VAL A 140 -3.70 -10.60 1.00
CA VAL A 140 -4.79 -10.70 0.02
C VAL A 140 -4.39 -11.65 -1.12
N GLU A 141 -5.37 -12.34 -1.71
CA GLU A 141 -5.13 -13.35 -2.75
C GLU A 141 -5.68 -12.94 -4.13
N TRP A 142 -6.43 -11.84 -4.21
CA TRP A 142 -7.06 -11.38 -5.47
C TRP A 142 -6.08 -10.66 -6.40
N SER A 143 -5.04 -10.03 -5.86
CA SER A 143 -3.91 -9.59 -6.68
C SER A 143 -2.92 -10.72 -6.83
N ARG A 144 -2.31 -10.79 -8.02
CA ARG A 144 -1.18 -11.67 -8.26
C ARG A 144 0.09 -10.84 -8.10
N PRO A 145 1.03 -11.25 -7.22
CA PRO A 145 2.31 -10.57 -7.12
C PRO A 145 3.00 -10.58 -8.49
N ASP A 146 3.17 -9.41 -9.08
CA ASP A 146 3.89 -9.28 -10.33
C ASP A 146 5.41 -9.25 -10.06
N PRO A 147 6.22 -10.13 -10.70
CA PRO A 147 7.66 -10.19 -10.45
C PRO A 147 8.39 -8.88 -10.76
N THR A 148 7.93 -8.12 -11.77
CA THR A 148 8.51 -6.82 -12.12
C THR A 148 8.25 -5.83 -10.99
N LEU A 149 7.00 -5.73 -10.51
CA LEU A 149 6.65 -4.83 -9.42
C LEU A 149 7.37 -5.20 -8.12
N PHE A 150 7.37 -6.48 -7.76
CA PHE A 150 8.05 -7.01 -6.58
C PHE A 150 9.55 -6.64 -6.59
N SER A 151 10.24 -6.91 -7.69
CA SER A 151 11.65 -6.56 -7.85
C SER A 151 11.86 -5.05 -7.74
N ALA A 152 10.98 -4.26 -8.33
CA ALA A 152 11.07 -2.80 -8.31
C ALA A 152 10.83 -2.22 -6.89
N GLN A 153 9.94 -2.82 -6.10
CA GLN A 153 9.68 -2.46 -4.71
C GLN A 153 10.82 -2.86 -3.76
N GLU A 154 11.41 -4.03 -3.97
CA GLU A 154 12.30 -4.65 -2.99
C GLU A 154 13.80 -4.50 -3.32
N ALA A 155 14.16 -4.32 -4.59
CA ALA A 155 15.55 -4.15 -5.03
C ALA A 155 15.88 -2.70 -5.41
N ASP A 156 14.98 -1.99 -6.08
CA ASP A 156 15.27 -0.64 -6.58
C ASP A 156 14.93 0.46 -5.58
N GLY A 157 14.02 0.20 -4.65
CA GLY A 157 13.58 1.18 -3.64
C GLY A 157 13.06 2.47 -4.28
N ARG A 158 12.45 2.39 -5.47
CA ARG A 158 11.99 3.55 -6.25
C ARG A 158 10.48 3.63 -6.40
N THR A 159 9.75 2.81 -5.64
CA THR A 159 8.32 3.05 -5.45
C THR A 159 8.09 4.32 -4.66
#